data_AF-A0A270NL82-F1
#
_entry.id   AF-A0A270NL82-F1
#
_cell.length_a   1.000
_cell.length_b   1.000
_cell.length_c   1.000
_cell.angle_alpha   90.00
_cell.angle_beta   90.00
_cell.angle_gamma   90.00
#
_symmetry.space_group_name_H-M   'P 1'
#
loop_
_entity.id
_entity.type
_entity.pdbx_description
1 polymer ?
#
loop_
_entity_poly.entity_id
_entity_poly.type
_entity_poly.pdbx_seq_one_letter_code
_entity_poly.pdbx_strand_id
1 'polypeptide(L)'
;MDMQAGGGFEPPAKTDSQELGLMILFKRAGLLLCLAGAGSVNAQVPPQPDRPKVELDGSIATDDGAELDDKQLRTLVGRADAGDAEAAFRLSRHFEGKGVAGNSHMWLAYAAALGHPIAQYNVFFILRDKQDCESSSEAYAWLKSAALKGVKAAHSELEQAARMASLRCASKREEERSHLPTREASVATQSSPP
;
A
#
# COMPACT_ATOMS: atom_id res chain seq x y z
N MET A 1 73.66 9.05 9.49
CA MET A 1 72.88 8.55 8.35
C MET A 1 71.41 8.79 8.68
N ASP A 2 70.99 10.05 8.81
CA ASP A 2 70.71 11.04 7.74
C ASP A 2 69.49 10.61 6.92
N MET A 3 68.36 11.31 7.09
CA MET A 3 67.76 12.25 6.13
C MET A 3 67.11 11.55 4.92
N GLN A 4 65.95 11.88 4.36
CA GLN A 4 64.90 12.89 4.52
C GLN A 4 63.95 12.68 3.31
N ALA A 5 62.84 13.42 3.28
CA ALA A 5 61.89 13.67 2.18
C ALA A 5 60.72 12.68 2.11
N GLY A 6 59.46 13.11 2.19
CA GLY A 6 58.89 14.41 1.84
C GLY A 6 58.23 14.30 0.47
N GLY A 7 56.91 14.06 0.47
CA GLY A 7 56.07 14.03 -0.71
C GLY A 7 54.63 14.24 -0.28
N GLY A 8 54.24 15.52 -0.18
CA GLY A 8 52.88 15.91 0.11
C GLY A 8 51.91 15.47 -0.98
N PHE A 9 50.76 14.96 -0.57
CA PHE A 9 49.60 14.90 -1.44
C PHE A 9 48.57 15.88 -0.86
N GLU A 10 48.56 17.08 -1.44
CA GLU A 10 47.53 18.08 -1.22
C GLU A 10 46.16 17.50 -1.61
N PRO A 11 45.12 17.74 -0.80
CA PRO A 11 43.74 17.47 -1.21
C PRO A 11 43.26 18.58 -2.14
N PRO A 12 42.59 18.28 -3.27
CA PRO A 12 41.88 19.33 -3.98
C PRO A 12 40.60 19.68 -3.22
N ALA A 13 40.61 20.86 -2.59
CA ALA A 13 39.42 21.57 -2.19
C ALA A 13 38.91 22.45 -3.35
N LYS A 14 37.62 22.26 -3.68
CA LYS A 14 36.63 23.22 -4.19
C LYS A 14 36.92 23.98 -5.50
N THR A 15 36.02 23.76 -6.46
CA THR A 15 35.21 24.83 -7.11
C THR A 15 33.98 24.15 -7.71
N ASP A 16 32.76 24.33 -7.20
CA ASP A 16 31.85 25.49 -7.23
C ASP A 16 30.84 25.41 -8.39
N SER A 17 29.57 25.52 -8.01
CA SER A 17 28.45 26.04 -8.79
C SER A 17 27.94 25.32 -10.05
N GLN A 18 26.64 24.99 -9.97
CA GLN A 18 25.66 24.86 -11.05
C GLN A 18 25.73 23.63 -11.97
N GLU A 19 25.00 22.58 -11.57
CA GLU A 19 24.09 21.84 -12.47
C GLU A 19 22.84 21.49 -11.64
N LEU A 20 22.09 22.55 -11.29
CA LEU A 20 20.68 22.44 -10.95
C LEU A 20 19.93 22.11 -12.24
N GLY A 21 19.41 20.89 -12.34
CA GLY A 21 18.22 20.62 -13.15
C GLY A 21 18.38 19.59 -14.27
N LEU A 22 18.27 18.30 -13.92
CA LEU A 22 17.70 17.19 -14.72
C LEU A 22 17.99 15.91 -13.90
N MET A 23 17.08 15.15 -13.29
CA MET A 23 15.75 14.79 -13.72
C MET A 23 14.92 14.37 -12.51
N ILE A 24 14.08 15.31 -12.04
CA ILE A 24 12.80 14.98 -11.43
C ILE A 24 11.96 14.33 -12.54
N LEU A 25 11.87 13.00 -12.55
CA LEU A 25 10.85 12.28 -13.32
C LEU A 25 9.70 11.88 -12.40
N PHE A 26 9.16 12.88 -11.69
CA PHE A 26 7.72 12.89 -11.42
C PHE A 26 6.99 13.20 -12.73
N LYS A 27 5.89 12.47 -12.98
CA LYS A 27 4.91 12.65 -14.08
C LYS A 27 5.36 12.26 -15.50
N ARG A 28 4.95 11.07 -15.94
CA ARG A 28 4.24 10.93 -17.22
C ARG A 28 2.76 10.82 -16.87
N ALA A 29 1.98 11.89 -16.96
CA ALA A 29 1.34 12.36 -18.20
C ALA A 29 0.59 11.24 -18.92
N GLY A 30 -0.48 10.75 -18.30
CA GLY A 30 -1.66 10.23 -18.98
C GLY A 30 -2.76 11.29 -18.94
N LEU A 31 -2.58 12.38 -19.69
CA LEU A 31 -3.68 13.29 -20.00
C LEU A 31 -4.51 12.63 -21.11
N LEU A 32 -5.57 11.93 -20.74
CA LEU A 32 -6.64 11.56 -21.65
C LEU A 32 -7.82 12.48 -21.35
N LEU A 33 -7.92 13.54 -22.15
CA LEU A 33 -9.11 14.36 -22.26
C LEU A 33 -10.22 13.50 -22.88
N CYS A 34 -11.07 12.92 -22.05
CA CYS A 34 -12.38 12.43 -22.46
C CYS A 34 -13.45 13.28 -21.78
N LEU A 35 -13.96 14.27 -22.51
CA LEU A 35 -15.23 14.89 -22.18
C LEU A 35 -16.35 13.92 -22.58
N ALA A 36 -16.90 13.22 -21.60
CA ALA A 36 -18.26 12.69 -21.65
C ALA A 36 -18.76 12.53 -20.21
N GLY A 37 -19.79 13.30 -19.86
CA GLY A 37 -20.40 13.26 -18.54
C GLY A 37 -21.12 11.94 -18.28
N ALA A 38 -20.85 11.37 -17.12
CA ALA A 38 -21.79 10.70 -16.23
C ALA A 38 -21.05 10.50 -14.91
N GLY A 39 -21.66 10.85 -13.78
CA GLY A 39 -21.01 10.81 -12.47
C GLY A 39 -20.48 9.42 -12.12
N SER A 40 -19.17 9.20 -12.31
CA SER A 40 -18.48 8.06 -11.73
C SER A 40 -18.07 8.44 -10.31
N VAL A 41 -18.69 7.78 -9.34
CA VAL A 41 -18.18 7.68 -7.98
C VAL A 41 -16.73 7.24 -8.12
N ASN A 42 -15.79 8.16 -7.88
CA ASN A 42 -14.37 7.88 -8.01
C ASN A 42 -14.08 6.82 -6.94
N ALA A 43 -14.03 5.55 -7.36
CA ALA A 43 -13.62 4.45 -6.50
C ALA A 43 -12.14 4.68 -6.26
N GLN A 44 -11.84 5.56 -5.30
CA GLN A 44 -10.49 5.87 -4.88
C GLN A 44 -9.85 4.50 -4.60
N VAL A 45 -8.88 4.14 -5.44
CA VAL A 45 -8.14 2.90 -5.24
C VAL A 45 -7.59 2.98 -3.81
N PRO A 46 -7.80 1.95 -2.97
CA PRO A 46 -7.35 2.00 -1.59
C PRO A 46 -5.84 2.27 -1.51
N PRO A 47 -5.35 2.80 -0.38
CA PRO A 47 -3.99 3.29 -0.26
C PRO A 47 -2.99 2.25 -0.79
N GLN A 48 -2.12 2.70 -1.68
CA GLN A 48 -1.11 1.83 -2.29
C GLN A 48 -0.06 1.51 -1.22
N PRO A 49 0.20 0.22 -0.89
CA PRO A 49 1.26 -0.12 0.03
C PRO A 49 2.61 0.25 -0.59
N ASP A 50 3.57 0.60 0.26
CA ASP A 50 4.95 0.80 -0.15
C ASP A 50 5.49 -0.47 -0.84
N ARG A 51 6.44 -0.27 -1.77
CA ARG A 51 7.16 -1.36 -2.44
C ARG A 51 7.65 -2.37 -1.38
N PRO A 52 7.29 -3.66 -1.49
CA PRO A 52 7.80 -4.68 -0.58
C PRO A 52 9.33 -4.75 -0.64
N LYS A 53 10.00 -4.64 0.52
CA LYS A 53 11.44 -4.84 0.65
C LYS A 53 11.69 -6.35 0.83
N VAL A 54 12.40 -6.97 -0.11
CA VAL A 54 12.81 -8.37 -0.01
C VAL A 54 14.31 -8.40 0.22
N GLU A 55 14.72 -8.95 1.36
CA GLU A 55 16.09 -9.35 1.61
C GLU A 55 16.27 -10.78 1.10
N LEU A 56 17.12 -10.95 0.10
CA LEU A 56 17.46 -12.25 -0.47
C LEU A 56 18.70 -12.76 0.26
N ASP A 57 18.54 -13.55 1.31
CA ASP A 57 19.64 -14.10 2.14
C ASP A 57 20.45 -15.24 1.45
N GLY A 58 20.31 -15.41 0.13
CA GLY A 58 21.13 -16.36 -0.65
C GLY A 58 21.08 -17.84 -0.22
N SER A 59 20.20 -18.22 0.71
CA SER A 59 20.10 -19.59 1.23
C SER A 59 19.05 -20.37 0.43
N ILE A 60 19.54 -21.33 -0.36
CA ILE A 60 18.77 -22.19 -1.26
C ILE A 60 18.49 -23.56 -0.60
N ALA A 61 17.30 -24.08 -0.93
CA ALA A 61 16.82 -25.46 -0.85
C ALA A 61 16.24 -25.95 0.49
N THR A 62 14.96 -26.33 0.43
CA THR A 62 14.62 -27.76 0.47
C THR A 62 13.57 -28.09 -0.60
N ASP A 63 13.84 -29.19 -1.29
CA ASP A 63 12.92 -29.94 -2.14
C ASP A 63 11.63 -30.27 -1.38
N ASP A 64 10.53 -29.65 -1.78
CA ASP A 64 9.20 -30.28 -1.87
C ASP A 64 8.19 -29.29 -2.52
N GLY A 65 8.03 -29.42 -3.84
CA GLY A 65 6.82 -29.02 -4.59
C GLY A 65 6.42 -27.53 -4.63
N ALA A 66 6.89 -26.82 -5.66
CA ALA A 66 6.43 -25.50 -6.15
C ALA A 66 7.02 -24.23 -5.51
N GLU A 67 8.19 -24.31 -4.86
CA GLU A 67 8.96 -23.13 -4.51
C GLU A 67 9.70 -22.54 -5.73
N LEU A 68 9.70 -21.20 -5.84
CA LEU A 68 10.51 -20.51 -6.83
C LEU A 68 11.99 -20.60 -6.45
N ASP A 69 12.85 -20.98 -7.40
CA ASP A 69 14.29 -20.88 -7.20
C ASP A 69 14.74 -19.40 -7.13
N ASP A 70 15.96 -19.17 -6.65
CA ASP A 70 16.54 -17.83 -6.49
C ASP A 70 16.52 -16.97 -7.76
N LYS A 71 16.73 -17.59 -8.93
CA LYS A 71 16.74 -16.89 -10.22
C LYS A 71 15.32 -16.52 -10.63
N GLN A 72 14.36 -17.43 -10.45
CA GLN A 72 12.95 -17.19 -10.68
C GLN A 72 12.41 -16.10 -9.75
N LEU A 73 12.81 -16.14 -8.48
CA LEU A 73 12.45 -15.14 -7.48
C LEU A 73 12.95 -13.74 -7.87
N ARG A 74 14.24 -13.61 -8.21
CA ARG A 74 14.80 -12.34 -8.72
C ARG A 74 14.10 -11.84 -9.97
N THR A 75 13.77 -12.74 -10.89
CA THR A 75 13.06 -12.40 -12.13
C THR A 75 11.66 -11.86 -11.83
N LEU A 76 10.93 -12.50 -10.91
CA LEU A 76 9.59 -12.06 -10.53
C LEU A 76 9.61 -10.75 -9.76
N VAL A 77 10.60 -10.54 -8.87
CA VAL A 77 10.80 -9.24 -8.20
C VAL A 77 11.03 -8.14 -9.23
N GLY A 78 11.92 -8.34 -10.20
CA GLY A 78 12.17 -7.34 -11.25
C GLY A 78 10.95 -7.05 -12.12
N ARG A 79 10.13 -8.06 -12.44
CA ARG A 79 8.85 -7.87 -13.15
C ARG A 79 7.85 -7.10 -12.31
N ALA A 80 7.70 -7.46 -11.03
CA ALA A 80 6.80 -6.78 -10.12
C ALA A 80 7.20 -5.30 -9.93
N ASP A 81 8.51 -5.03 -9.82
CA ASP A 81 9.07 -3.67 -9.79
C ASP A 81 8.78 -2.88 -11.08
N ALA A 82 8.65 -3.57 -12.21
CA ALA A 82 8.22 -2.98 -13.49
C ALA A 82 6.68 -2.83 -13.61
N GLY A 83 5.91 -3.14 -12.55
CA GLY A 83 4.46 -3.00 -12.50
C GLY A 83 3.67 -4.24 -12.92
N ASP A 84 4.32 -5.41 -13.00
CA ASP A 84 3.64 -6.67 -13.32
C ASP A 84 2.86 -7.21 -12.11
N ALA A 85 1.55 -7.01 -12.14
CA ALA A 85 0.63 -7.40 -11.07
C ALA A 85 0.56 -8.93 -10.88
N GLU A 86 0.72 -9.72 -11.95
CA GLU A 86 0.76 -11.18 -11.89
C GLU A 86 2.07 -11.64 -11.23
N ALA A 87 3.19 -11.00 -11.55
CA ALA A 87 4.46 -11.32 -10.90
C ALA A 87 4.40 -11.05 -9.39
N ALA A 88 3.83 -9.91 -8.97
CA ALA A 88 3.60 -9.60 -7.56
C ALA A 88 2.70 -10.65 -6.88
N PHE A 89 1.63 -11.09 -7.55
CA PHE A 89 0.74 -12.12 -7.00
C PHE A 89 1.45 -13.48 -6.86
N ARG A 90 2.27 -13.87 -7.83
CA ARG A 90 3.07 -15.10 -7.73
C ARG A 90 4.08 -15.04 -6.58
N LEU A 91 4.67 -13.87 -6.31
CA LEU A 91 5.53 -13.66 -5.15
C LEU A 91 4.75 -13.85 -3.84
N SER A 92 3.51 -13.36 -3.75
CA SER A 92 2.71 -13.57 -2.54
C SER A 92 2.44 -15.05 -2.28
N ARG A 93 2.09 -15.83 -3.33
CA ARG A 93 1.88 -17.29 -3.21
C ARG A 93 3.15 -18.04 -2.81
N HIS A 94 4.30 -17.61 -3.31
CA HIS A 94 5.59 -18.17 -2.90
C HIS A 94 5.86 -17.97 -1.40
N PHE A 95 5.72 -16.74 -0.90
CA PHE A 95 5.94 -16.47 0.52
C PHE A 95 4.87 -17.10 1.42
N GLU A 96 3.64 -17.27 0.93
CA GLU A 96 2.60 -18.05 1.61
C GLU A 96 3.00 -19.51 1.75
N GLY A 97 3.50 -20.14 0.67
CA GLY A 97 4.01 -21.52 0.69
C GLY A 97 5.16 -21.72 1.68
N LYS A 98 6.00 -20.69 1.85
CA LYS A 98 7.09 -20.67 2.86
C LYS A 98 6.63 -20.38 4.29
N GLY A 99 5.34 -20.13 4.51
CA GLY A 99 4.82 -19.72 5.82
C GLY A 99 5.26 -18.32 6.26
N VAL A 100 5.81 -17.50 5.36
CA VAL A 100 6.25 -16.13 5.63
C VAL A 100 5.08 -15.17 5.39
N ALA A 101 4.10 -15.20 6.30
CA ALA A 101 2.84 -14.48 6.16
C ALA A 101 3.02 -12.97 5.95
N GLY A 102 4.02 -12.34 6.60
CA GLY A 102 4.32 -10.91 6.44
C GLY A 102 4.65 -10.56 4.98
N ASN A 103 5.62 -11.25 4.39
CA ASN A 103 6.00 -11.02 2.99
C ASN A 103 4.88 -11.39 2.02
N SER A 104 4.14 -12.48 2.30
CA SER A 104 2.97 -12.86 1.52
C SER A 104 1.95 -11.73 1.45
N HIS A 105 1.54 -11.19 2.61
CA HIS A 105 0.55 -10.12 2.68
C HIS A 105 1.04 -8.83 2.01
N MET A 106 2.33 -8.49 2.16
CA MET A 106 2.92 -7.33 1.49
C MET A 106 2.88 -7.45 -0.03
N TRP A 107 3.31 -8.59 -0.59
CA TRP A 107 3.25 -8.84 -2.03
C TRP A 107 1.83 -8.93 -2.56
N LEU A 108 0.91 -9.48 -1.76
CA LEU A 108 -0.51 -9.58 -2.12
C LEU A 108 -1.15 -8.20 -2.20
N ALA A 109 -0.90 -7.35 -1.20
CA ALA A 109 -1.35 -5.97 -1.20
C ALA A 109 -0.75 -5.18 -2.37
N TYR A 110 0.55 -5.39 -2.66
CA TYR A 110 1.20 -4.76 -3.81
C TYR A 110 0.59 -5.21 -5.15
N ALA A 111 0.31 -6.50 -5.32
CA ALA A 111 -0.38 -7.01 -6.50
C ALA A 111 -1.80 -6.43 -6.66
N ALA A 112 -2.53 -6.29 -5.55
CA ALA A 112 -3.86 -5.67 -5.54
C ALA A 112 -3.81 -4.20 -5.97
N ALA A 113 -2.80 -3.48 -5.50
CA ALA A 113 -2.46 -2.12 -5.89
C ALA A 113 -2.17 -1.98 -7.39
N LEU A 114 -1.37 -2.89 -7.95
CA LEU A 114 -1.11 -2.98 -9.40
C LEU A 114 -2.34 -3.43 -10.22
N GLY A 115 -3.45 -3.78 -9.57
CA GLY A 115 -4.73 -4.07 -10.22
C GLY A 115 -5.00 -5.55 -10.47
N HIS A 116 -4.29 -6.47 -9.82
CA HIS A 116 -4.53 -7.91 -9.94
C HIS A 116 -5.87 -8.29 -9.28
N PRO A 117 -6.86 -8.80 -10.05
CA PRO A 117 -8.23 -8.95 -9.57
C PRO A 117 -8.37 -9.94 -8.41
N ILE A 118 -7.65 -11.06 -8.46
CA ILE A 118 -7.68 -12.05 -7.38
C ILE A 118 -6.93 -11.55 -6.15
N ALA A 119 -5.89 -10.73 -6.34
CA ALA A 119 -5.18 -10.15 -5.20
C ALA A 119 -6.08 -9.17 -4.44
N GLN A 120 -6.84 -8.34 -5.15
CA GLN A 120 -7.85 -7.45 -4.56
C GLN A 120 -8.90 -8.23 -3.76
N TYR A 121 -9.37 -9.36 -4.30
CA TYR A 121 -10.27 -10.26 -3.58
C TYR A 121 -9.63 -10.87 -2.34
N ASN A 122 -8.35 -11.26 -2.40
CA ASN A 122 -7.66 -11.86 -1.26
C ASN A 122 -7.33 -10.83 -0.16
N VAL A 123 -6.99 -9.59 -0.52
CA VAL A 123 -6.75 -8.50 0.45
C VAL A 123 -8.02 -8.21 1.26
N PHE A 124 -9.21 -8.35 0.67
CA PHE A 124 -10.46 -8.27 1.43
C PHE A 124 -10.47 -9.23 2.63
N PHE A 125 -10.04 -10.48 2.48
CA PHE A 125 -10.02 -11.44 3.59
C PHE A 125 -9.00 -11.08 4.67
N ILE A 126 -7.85 -10.50 4.29
CA ILE A 126 -6.85 -10.01 5.26
C ILE A 126 -7.42 -8.89 6.14
N LEU A 127 -8.30 -8.07 5.57
CA LEU A 127 -8.84 -6.89 6.25
C LEU A 127 -10.20 -7.14 6.94
N ARG A 128 -11.00 -8.08 6.44
CA ARG A 128 -12.40 -8.32 6.87
C ARG A 128 -12.53 -8.56 8.37
N ASP A 129 -11.58 -9.29 8.94
CA ASP A 129 -11.65 -9.74 10.33
C ASP A 129 -11.23 -8.64 11.32
N LYS A 130 -10.61 -7.57 10.82
CA LYS A 130 -10.33 -6.36 11.63
C LYS A 130 -11.63 -5.63 11.94
N GLN A 131 -11.82 -5.22 13.18
CA GLN A 131 -13.12 -4.72 13.68
C GLN A 131 -13.25 -3.19 13.63
N ASP A 132 -12.28 -2.48 13.05
CA ASP A 132 -12.28 -1.02 12.93
C ASP A 132 -12.96 -0.51 11.63
N CYS A 133 -13.32 0.77 11.64
CA CYS A 133 -13.99 1.44 10.52
C CYS A 133 -13.11 1.49 9.26
N GLU A 134 -11.84 1.84 9.43
CA GLU A 134 -10.87 2.04 8.37
C GLU A 134 -10.64 0.76 7.57
N SER A 135 -10.25 -0.31 8.25
CA SER A 135 -9.99 -1.61 7.65
C SER A 135 -11.22 -2.19 6.95
N SER A 136 -12.40 -1.98 7.53
CA SER A 136 -13.65 -2.48 6.94
C SER A 136 -14.05 -1.72 5.68
N SER A 137 -13.84 -0.40 5.69
CA SER A 137 -14.06 0.45 4.53
C SER A 137 -13.07 0.12 3.41
N GLU A 138 -11.81 -0.13 3.77
CA GLU A 138 -10.77 -0.55 2.85
C GLU A 138 -11.06 -1.94 2.26
N ALA A 139 -11.45 -2.91 3.09
CA ALA A 139 -11.84 -4.25 2.66
C ALA A 139 -12.98 -4.19 1.63
N TYR A 140 -14.02 -3.41 1.91
CA TYR A 140 -15.13 -3.19 0.99
C TYR A 140 -14.66 -2.58 -0.34
N ALA A 141 -13.76 -1.61 -0.32
CA ALA A 141 -13.25 -0.96 -1.52
C ALA A 141 -12.41 -1.92 -2.39
N TRP A 142 -11.58 -2.79 -1.79
CA TRP A 142 -10.86 -3.83 -2.51
C TRP A 142 -11.81 -4.86 -3.13
N LEU A 143 -12.79 -5.31 -2.38
CA LEU A 143 -13.80 -6.26 -2.85
C LEU A 143 -14.62 -5.69 -4.02
N LYS A 144 -15.01 -4.41 -3.94
CA LYS A 144 -15.68 -3.69 -5.03
C LYS A 144 -14.80 -3.61 -6.28
N SER A 145 -13.52 -3.35 -6.11
CA SER A 145 -12.56 -3.30 -7.23
C SER A 145 -12.42 -4.67 -7.91
N ALA A 146 -12.34 -5.75 -7.13
CA ALA A 146 -12.30 -7.12 -7.64
C ALA A 146 -13.58 -7.48 -8.42
N ALA A 147 -14.74 -7.09 -7.89
CA ALA A 147 -16.03 -7.30 -8.54
C ALA A 147 -16.10 -6.57 -9.89
N LEU A 148 -15.69 -5.31 -9.95
CA LEU A 148 -15.64 -4.53 -11.20
C LEU A 148 -14.74 -5.17 -12.27
N LYS A 149 -13.70 -5.91 -11.86
CA LYS A 149 -12.80 -6.66 -12.75
C LYS A 149 -13.30 -8.08 -13.07
N GLY A 150 -14.53 -8.43 -12.69
CA GLY A 150 -15.18 -9.69 -13.06
C GLY A 150 -14.96 -10.86 -12.10
N VAL A 151 -14.42 -10.63 -10.90
CA VAL A 151 -14.34 -11.68 -9.88
C VAL A 151 -15.74 -11.99 -9.35
N LYS A 152 -16.31 -13.11 -9.80
CA LYS A 152 -17.67 -13.53 -9.41
C LYS A 152 -17.82 -13.73 -7.90
N ALA A 153 -16.82 -14.35 -7.28
CA ALA A 153 -16.79 -14.57 -5.83
C ALA A 153 -16.72 -13.26 -5.02
N ALA A 154 -16.28 -12.16 -5.62
CA ALA A 154 -16.30 -10.85 -4.95
C ALA A 154 -17.73 -10.31 -4.85
N HIS A 155 -18.56 -10.52 -5.87
CA HIS A 155 -19.94 -10.01 -5.91
C HIS A 155 -20.82 -10.56 -4.80
N SER A 156 -20.68 -11.85 -4.46
CA SER A 156 -21.46 -12.49 -3.39
C SER A 156 -21.20 -11.88 -2.02
N GLU A 157 -20.01 -11.33 -1.80
CA GLU A 157 -19.57 -10.80 -0.51
C GLU A 157 -19.83 -9.28 -0.37
N LEU A 158 -20.15 -8.57 -1.47
CA LEU A 158 -20.19 -7.09 -1.50
C LEU A 158 -21.20 -6.49 -0.54
N GLU A 159 -22.40 -7.07 -0.49
CA GLU A 159 -23.49 -6.55 0.32
C GLU A 159 -23.17 -6.66 1.81
N GLN A 160 -22.62 -7.80 2.22
CA GLN A 160 -22.19 -8.02 3.60
C GLN A 160 -21.02 -7.09 3.96
N ALA A 161 -20.02 -6.97 3.09
CA ALA A 161 -18.89 -6.08 3.30
C ALA A 161 -19.32 -4.61 3.46
N ALA A 162 -20.25 -4.14 2.62
CA ALA A 162 -20.80 -2.79 2.70
C ALA A 162 -21.51 -2.53 4.05
N ARG A 163 -22.32 -3.49 4.51
CA ARG A 163 -22.99 -3.42 5.83
C ARG A 163 -21.98 -3.34 6.97
N MET A 164 -20.97 -4.22 6.98
CA MET A 164 -19.96 -4.24 8.04
C MET A 164 -19.19 -2.91 8.11
N ALA A 165 -18.77 -2.38 6.96
CA ALA A 165 -18.10 -1.09 6.89
C ALA A 165 -18.99 0.03 7.45
N SER A 166 -20.25 0.10 7.02
CA SER A 166 -21.20 1.11 7.51
C SER A 166 -21.42 1.04 9.03
N LEU A 167 -21.60 -0.18 9.57
CA LEU A 167 -21.83 -0.38 11.01
C LEU A 167 -20.63 0.01 11.85
N ARG A 168 -19.43 -0.47 11.48
CA ARG A 168 -18.19 -0.17 12.22
C ARG A 168 -17.85 1.32 12.18
N CYS A 169 -18.10 1.99 11.05
CA CYS A 169 -17.93 3.44 10.95
C CYS A 169 -19.00 4.26 11.68
N ALA A 170 -20.23 3.74 11.80
CA ALA A 170 -21.24 4.37 12.65
C ALA A 170 -20.84 4.29 14.13
N SER A 171 -20.43 3.11 14.59
CA SER A 171 -19.95 2.89 15.96
C SER A 171 -18.79 3.83 16.32
N LYS A 172 -17.80 3.95 15.44
CA LYS A 172 -16.66 4.85 15.65
C LYS A 172 -17.09 6.32 15.82
N ARG A 173 -18.03 6.80 15.00
CA ARG A 173 -18.55 8.18 15.11
C ARG A 173 -19.33 8.43 16.40
N GLU A 174 -20.07 7.44 16.88
CA GLU A 174 -20.80 7.53 18.14
C GLU A 174 -19.84 7.61 19.33
N GLU A 175 -18.78 6.80 19.30
CA GLU A 175 -17.68 6.86 20.26
C GLU A 175 -16.98 8.23 20.22
N GLU A 176 -16.60 8.74 19.05
CA GLU A 176 -15.98 10.06 18.94
C GLU A 176 -16.89 11.19 19.46
N ARG A 177 -18.21 11.06 19.25
CA ARG A 177 -19.19 12.03 19.75
C ARG A 177 -19.32 12.00 21.26
N SER A 178 -19.26 10.83 21.90
CA SER A 178 -19.37 10.71 23.36
C SER A 178 -18.13 11.22 24.09
N HIS A 179 -16.97 11.23 23.43
CA HIS A 179 -15.71 11.74 23.97
C HIS A 179 -15.50 13.24 23.75
N LEU A 180 -16.39 13.91 23.00
CA LEU A 180 -16.30 15.35 22.80
C LEU A 180 -16.71 16.06 24.10
N PRO A 181 -15.88 16.95 24.69
CA PRO A 181 -16.27 17.70 25.87
C PRO A 181 -17.52 18.51 25.53
N THR A 182 -18.59 18.31 26.30
CA THR A 182 -19.85 19.03 26.10
C THR A 182 -19.57 20.52 26.15
N ARG A 183 -19.73 21.19 25.00
CA ARG A 183 -19.61 22.65 24.86
C ARG A 183 -20.84 23.36 25.49
N GLU A 184 -21.30 22.88 26.63
CA GLU A 184 -22.47 23.38 27.37
C GLU A 184 -22.15 23.71 28.84
N ALA A 185 -20.87 23.82 29.21
CA ALA A 185 -20.48 24.33 30.54
C ALA A 185 -19.98 25.79 30.54
N SER A 186 -20.06 26.52 29.41
CA SER A 186 -19.47 27.88 29.30
C SER A 186 -20.48 29.01 29.02
N VAL A 187 -21.79 28.72 29.00
CA VAL A 187 -22.84 29.76 28.84
C VAL A 187 -23.52 30.14 30.18
N ALA A 188 -23.15 29.51 31.29
CA ALA A 188 -23.74 29.79 32.60
C ALA A 188 -22.85 30.65 33.52
N THR A 189 -22.26 31.73 32.99
CA THR A 189 -21.74 32.82 33.85
C THR A 189 -21.75 34.14 33.10
N GLN A 190 -22.92 34.71 32.85
CA GLN A 190 -23.04 36.16 32.69
C GLN A 190 -24.48 36.62 32.94
N SER A 191 -24.61 37.49 33.95
CA SER A 191 -25.73 38.38 34.27
C SER A 191 -26.85 37.87 35.20
N SER A 192 -26.63 38.00 36.51
CA SER A 192 -27.69 38.37 37.48
C SER A 192 -27.58 39.86 37.82
N PRO A 193 -28.66 40.66 37.77
CA PRO A 193 -28.71 42.00 38.36
C PRO A 193 -29.20 41.93 39.82
N PRO A 194 -28.80 42.88 40.67
CA PRO A 194 -29.67 44.04 40.93
C PRO A 194 -28.99 45.41 40.75
#